data_AF-A0A1Y4NXX8-F1
#
_entry.id   AF-A0A1Y4NXX8-F1
#
_cell.length_a   1.000
_cell.length_b   1.000
_cell.length_c   1.000
_cell.angle_alpha   90.00
_cell.angle_beta   90.00
_cell.angle_gamma   90.00
#
_symmetry.space_group_name_H-M   'P 1'
#
loop_
_entity.id
_entity.type
_entity.pdbx_description
1 polymer ?
#
loop_
_entity_poly.entity_id
_entity_poly.type
_entity_poly.pdbx_seq_one_letter_code
_entity_poly.pdbx_strand_id
1 'polypeptide(L)'
;MRRLSVFLFYIIQKENQRFLHYQTQPLVAKCKKRILWRLHMKELKERLREERIAHHYTQASLASHIHVTRQAVSKWENGRAIPDIDMIRKLCRLYGISIDNLIGDGTDERTRQPESISETAPEETVNKDGSQTWITETELFLILTLFSLVSCLIPVVGLLVPFGIFFYKKKLFYFFLCVICFIINLFFFLLCFS
;
A
#
# COMPACT_ATOMS: atom_id res chain seq x y z
N MET A 1 -31.22 8.38 37.85
CA MET A 1 -30.47 9.01 36.73
C MET A 1 -29.32 8.17 36.14
N ARG A 2 -28.69 7.21 36.85
CA ARG A 2 -27.58 6.39 36.29
C ARG A 2 -27.95 5.26 35.31
N ARG A 3 -29.22 4.85 35.22
CA ARG A 3 -29.64 3.74 34.33
C ARG A 3 -29.88 4.15 32.88
N LEU A 4 -30.20 5.43 32.63
CA LEU A 4 -30.40 5.96 31.28
C LEU A 4 -29.09 6.17 30.52
N SER A 5 -28.00 6.53 31.21
CA SER A 5 -26.68 6.72 30.55
C SER A 5 -26.08 5.40 30.04
N VAL A 6 -26.25 4.29 30.77
CA VAL A 6 -25.79 2.97 30.34
C VAL A 6 -26.61 2.46 29.15
N PHE A 7 -27.91 2.75 29.12
CA PHE A 7 -28.78 2.35 28.02
C PHE A 7 -28.51 3.16 26.75
N LEU A 8 -28.30 4.48 26.87
CA LEU A 8 -27.83 5.31 25.77
C LEU A 8 -26.44 4.89 25.28
N PHE A 9 -25.51 4.56 26.18
CA PHE A 9 -24.20 4.04 25.80
C PHE A 9 -24.29 2.68 25.08
N TYR A 10 -25.16 1.78 25.53
CA TYR A 10 -25.41 0.50 24.86
C TYR A 10 -26.05 0.67 23.48
N ILE A 11 -27.00 1.60 23.34
CA ILE A 11 -27.61 1.93 22.05
C ILE A 11 -26.55 2.52 21.10
N ILE A 12 -25.76 3.49 21.57
CA ILE A 12 -24.67 4.10 20.80
C ILE A 12 -23.65 3.05 20.38
N GLN A 13 -23.27 2.12 21.27
CA GLN A 13 -22.37 1.02 20.94
C GLN A 13 -22.98 0.07 19.89
N LYS A 14 -24.25 -0.28 20.03
CA LYS A 14 -24.96 -1.17 19.10
C LYS A 14 -25.14 -0.55 17.71
N GLU A 15 -25.33 0.76 17.63
CA GLU A 15 -25.42 1.50 16.38
C GLU A 15 -24.05 1.63 15.69
N ASN A 16 -22.99 1.87 16.46
CA ASN A 16 -21.61 1.93 15.97
C ASN A 16 -21.13 0.59 15.38
N GLN A 17 -21.51 -0.54 16.00
CA GLN A 17 -21.21 -1.88 15.48
C GLN A 17 -21.91 -2.19 14.15
N ARG A 18 -23.14 -1.70 13.94
CA ARG A 18 -23.82 -1.81 12.64
C ARG A 18 -23.13 -0.98 11.56
N PHE A 19 -22.55 0.15 11.92
CA PHE A 19 -21.80 1.03 11.02
C PHE A 19 -20.50 0.39 10.53
N LEU A 20 -19.77 -0.29 11.44
CA LEU A 20 -18.56 -1.05 11.11
C LEU A 20 -18.86 -2.24 10.17
N HIS A 21 -19.99 -2.91 10.37
CA HIS A 21 -20.44 -3.99 9.48
C HIS A 21 -20.86 -3.49 8.10
N TYR A 22 -21.43 -2.28 8.00
CA TYR A 22 -21.79 -1.66 6.72
C TYR A 22 -20.55 -1.30 5.88
N GLN A 23 -19.48 -0.80 6.50
CA GLN A 23 -18.23 -0.45 5.81
C GLN A 23 -17.46 -1.66 5.23
N THR A 24 -17.65 -2.86 5.77
CA THR A 24 -16.97 -4.09 5.30
C THR A 24 -17.73 -4.83 4.19
N GLN A 25 -18.91 -4.35 3.79
CA GLN A 25 -19.67 -4.94 2.69
C GLN A 25 -18.96 -4.72 1.34
N PRO A 26 -18.85 -5.76 0.49
CA PRO A 26 -18.15 -5.66 -0.80
C PRO A 26 -18.80 -4.65 -1.76
N LEU A 27 -20.11 -4.42 -1.65
CA LEU A 27 -20.83 -3.41 -2.43
C LEU A 27 -20.49 -1.98 -2.00
N VAL A 28 -20.36 -1.73 -0.69
CA VAL A 28 -19.94 -0.42 -0.15
C VAL A 28 -18.47 -0.16 -0.48
N ALA A 29 -17.60 -1.18 -0.43
CA ALA A 29 -16.21 -1.05 -0.89
C ALA A 29 -16.13 -0.74 -2.41
N LYS A 30 -16.96 -1.38 -3.24
CA LYS A 30 -17.03 -1.10 -4.69
C LYS A 30 -17.61 0.28 -4.99
N CYS A 31 -18.66 0.71 -4.27
CA CYS A 31 -19.21 2.07 -4.37
C CYS A 31 -18.23 3.11 -3.85
N LYS A 32 -17.57 2.88 -2.71
CA LYS A 32 -16.52 3.75 -2.15
C LYS A 32 -15.36 3.86 -3.12
N LYS A 33 -14.90 2.76 -3.72
CA LYS A 33 -13.93 2.78 -4.82
C LYS A 33 -14.49 3.61 -5.99
N ARG A 34 -15.70 3.33 -6.49
CA ARG A 34 -16.27 4.09 -7.62
C ARG A 34 -16.47 5.60 -7.35
N ILE A 35 -16.79 5.99 -6.13
CA ILE A 35 -16.98 7.39 -5.69
C ILE A 35 -15.63 8.07 -5.43
N LEU A 36 -14.70 7.39 -4.76
CA LEU A 36 -13.33 7.86 -4.52
C LEU A 36 -12.61 8.10 -5.85
N TRP A 37 -12.78 7.20 -6.81
CA TRP A 37 -12.24 7.39 -8.15
C TRP A 37 -12.87 8.61 -8.84
N ARG A 38 -14.17 8.89 -8.66
CA ARG A 38 -14.77 10.14 -9.21
C ARG A 38 -14.22 11.40 -8.54
N LEU A 39 -13.92 11.35 -7.25
CA LEU A 39 -13.37 12.49 -6.50
C LEU A 39 -11.92 12.77 -6.92
N HIS A 40 -11.04 11.76 -6.90
CA HIS A 40 -9.65 11.90 -7.36
C HIS A 40 -9.55 12.27 -8.84
N MET A 41 -10.47 11.78 -9.69
CA MET A 41 -10.48 12.13 -11.11
C MET A 41 -10.79 13.60 -11.37
N LYS A 42 -11.62 14.22 -10.52
CA LYS A 42 -11.94 15.64 -10.62
C LYS A 42 -10.71 16.49 -10.34
N GLU A 43 -9.81 16.02 -9.50
CA GLU A 43 -8.60 16.72 -9.09
C GLU A 43 -7.49 16.63 -10.15
N LEU A 44 -7.29 15.45 -10.75
CA LEU A 44 -6.24 15.24 -11.74
C LEU A 44 -6.37 16.16 -12.98
N LYS A 45 -7.59 16.33 -13.51
CA LYS A 45 -7.80 17.15 -14.72
C LYS A 45 -7.51 18.63 -14.48
N GLU A 46 -7.78 19.13 -13.27
CA GLU A 46 -7.53 20.52 -12.91
C GLU A 46 -6.03 20.72 -12.67
N ARG A 47 -5.37 19.79 -11.94
CA ARG A 47 -3.92 19.80 -11.75
C ARG A 47 -3.14 19.78 -13.07
N LEU A 48 -3.55 18.93 -14.03
CA LEU A 48 -2.93 18.90 -15.35
C LEU A 48 -3.00 20.26 -16.06
N ARG A 49 -4.12 20.97 -15.90
CA ARG A 49 -4.31 22.30 -16.49
C ARG A 49 -3.50 23.35 -15.75
N GLU A 50 -3.46 23.29 -14.42
CA GLU A 50 -2.69 24.19 -13.57
C GLU A 50 -1.19 24.10 -13.86
N GLU A 51 -0.63 22.89 -13.86
CA GLU A 51 0.78 22.66 -14.19
C GLU A 51 1.10 23.13 -15.62
N ARG A 52 0.22 22.85 -16.59
CA ARG A 52 0.40 23.35 -17.96
C ARG A 52 0.50 24.88 -18.00
N ILE A 53 -0.35 25.57 -17.25
CA ILE A 53 -0.39 27.05 -17.20
C ILE A 53 0.84 27.57 -16.45
N ALA A 54 1.22 26.94 -15.33
CA ALA A 54 2.39 27.29 -14.53
C ALA A 54 3.69 27.19 -15.35
N HIS A 55 3.79 26.21 -16.23
CA HIS A 55 4.92 26.04 -17.15
C HIS A 55 4.73 26.75 -18.51
N HIS A 56 3.74 27.64 -18.65
CA HIS A 56 3.48 28.45 -19.84
C HIS A 56 3.27 27.68 -21.16
N TYR A 57 2.83 26.41 -21.09
CA TYR A 57 2.58 25.62 -22.28
C TYR A 57 1.18 25.85 -22.84
N THR A 58 1.04 25.92 -24.17
CA THR A 58 -0.27 25.77 -24.82
C THR A 58 -0.63 24.29 -24.92
N GLN A 59 -1.92 23.95 -25.07
CA GLN A 59 -2.33 22.54 -25.28
C GLN A 59 -1.65 21.91 -26.50
N ALA A 60 -1.37 22.70 -27.54
CA ALA A 60 -0.65 22.23 -28.73
C ALA A 60 0.84 22.02 -28.43
N SER A 61 1.47 22.95 -27.71
CA SER A 61 2.88 22.84 -27.34
C SER A 61 3.14 21.65 -26.42
N LEU A 62 2.32 21.48 -25.37
CA LEU A 62 2.40 20.32 -24.48
C LEU A 62 2.25 19.01 -25.25
N ALA A 63 1.28 18.95 -26.17
CA ALA A 63 1.04 17.77 -26.99
C ALA A 63 2.26 17.42 -27.85
N SER A 64 2.92 18.43 -28.44
CA SER A 64 4.17 18.24 -29.19
C SER A 64 5.31 17.72 -28.31
N HIS A 65 5.47 18.26 -27.10
CA HIS A 65 6.54 17.85 -26.18
C HIS A 65 6.43 16.40 -25.70
N ILE A 66 5.21 15.90 -25.46
CA ILE A 66 4.99 14.52 -24.98
C ILE A 66 4.62 13.54 -26.10
N HIS A 67 4.66 14.01 -27.36
CA HIS A 67 4.34 13.25 -28.58
C HIS A 67 2.93 12.66 -28.61
N VAL A 68 1.91 13.49 -28.35
CA VAL A 68 0.50 13.13 -28.45
C VAL A 68 -0.27 14.15 -29.28
N THR A 69 -1.53 13.86 -29.60
CA THR A 69 -2.37 14.83 -30.30
C THR A 69 -2.90 15.88 -29.32
N ARG A 70 -3.09 17.12 -29.80
CA ARG A 70 -3.78 18.18 -29.04
C ARG A 70 -5.14 17.72 -28.50
N GLN A 71 -5.84 16.89 -29.26
CA GLN A 71 -7.14 16.33 -28.86
C GLN A 71 -7.02 15.43 -27.62
N ALA A 72 -5.94 14.66 -27.48
CA ALA A 72 -5.69 13.83 -26.29
C ALA A 72 -5.55 14.71 -25.04
N VAL A 73 -4.69 15.73 -25.11
CA VAL A 73 -4.51 16.71 -24.01
C VAL A 73 -5.83 17.38 -23.65
N SER A 74 -6.60 17.83 -24.65
CA SER A 74 -7.93 18.42 -24.41
C SER A 74 -8.89 17.43 -23.74
N LYS A 75 -8.86 16.15 -24.08
CA LYS A 75 -9.71 15.14 -23.42
C LYS A 75 -9.30 14.93 -21.97
N TRP A 76 -8.01 14.95 -21.65
CA TRP A 76 -7.51 14.81 -20.28
C TRP A 76 -7.91 15.99 -19.39
N GLU A 77 -7.65 17.22 -19.82
CA GLU A 77 -8.01 18.44 -19.07
C GLU A 77 -9.52 18.61 -18.89
N ASN A 78 -10.33 18.05 -19.79
CA ASN A 78 -11.79 18.06 -19.65
C ASN A 78 -12.35 16.86 -18.88
N GLY A 79 -11.50 15.93 -18.42
CA GLY A 79 -11.92 14.70 -17.73
C GLY A 79 -12.68 13.71 -18.61
N ARG A 80 -12.56 13.82 -19.95
CA ARG A 80 -13.19 12.90 -20.92
C ARG A 80 -12.36 11.64 -21.17
N ALA A 81 -11.07 11.67 -20.85
CA ALA A 81 -10.17 10.54 -20.92
C ALA A 81 -9.11 10.65 -19.83
N ILE A 82 -8.47 9.53 -19.50
CA ILE A 82 -7.38 9.44 -18.52
C ILE A 82 -6.07 9.25 -19.30
N PRO A 83 -5.00 9.99 -18.98
CA PRO A 83 -3.68 9.69 -19.53
C PRO A 83 -3.21 8.32 -19.02
N ASP A 84 -2.58 7.54 -19.90
CA ASP A 84 -1.97 6.28 -19.51
C ASP A 84 -0.78 6.52 -18.55
N ILE A 85 -0.36 5.50 -17.81
CA ILE A 85 0.74 5.57 -16.84
C ILE A 85 2.02 6.11 -17.49
N ASP A 86 2.32 5.72 -18.72
CA ASP A 86 3.47 6.25 -19.45
C ASP A 86 3.34 7.75 -19.77
N MET A 87 2.13 8.22 -20.07
CA MET A 87 1.89 9.65 -20.28
C MET A 87 2.00 10.43 -18.97
N ILE A 88 1.49 9.87 -17.87
CA ILE A 88 1.66 10.43 -16.53
C ILE A 88 3.15 10.59 -16.21
N ARG A 89 3.97 9.57 -16.44
CA ARG A 89 5.43 9.65 -16.23
C ARG A 89 6.07 10.75 -17.09
N LYS A 90 5.67 10.87 -18.37
CA LYS A 90 6.17 11.93 -19.25
C LYS A 90 5.79 13.32 -18.74
N LEU A 91 4.56 13.49 -18.26
CA LEU A 91 4.08 14.75 -17.67
C LEU A 91 4.84 15.09 -16.40
N CYS A 92 5.03 14.12 -15.49
CA CYS A 92 5.84 14.28 -14.28
C CYS A 92 7.28 14.70 -14.61
N ARG A 93 7.92 14.07 -15.60
CA ARG A 93 9.26 14.45 -16.06
C ARG A 93 9.31 15.85 -16.67
N LEU A 94 8.27 16.24 -17.41
CA LEU A 94 8.19 17.54 -18.06
C LEU A 94 7.94 18.68 -17.07
N TYR A 95 7.13 18.44 -16.04
CA TYR A 95 6.85 19.41 -14.97
C TYR A 95 7.87 19.36 -13.82
N GLY A 96 8.67 18.29 -13.72
CA GLY A 96 9.63 18.11 -12.63
C GLY A 96 8.97 17.76 -11.29
N ILE A 97 7.80 17.14 -11.31
CA ILE A 97 7.01 16.78 -10.11
C ILE A 97 6.89 15.26 -9.96
N SER A 98 6.66 14.79 -8.74
CA SER A 98 6.38 13.37 -8.47
C SER A 98 5.00 12.95 -9.00
N ILE A 99 4.82 11.64 -9.22
CA ILE A 99 3.52 11.08 -9.60
C ILE A 99 2.48 11.34 -8.51
N ASP A 100 2.90 11.25 -7.24
CA ASP A 100 2.05 11.51 -6.09
C ASP A 100 1.64 12.99 -6.02
N ASN A 101 2.49 13.94 -6.41
CA ASN A 101 2.06 15.34 -6.52
C ASN A 101 1.07 15.56 -7.67
N LEU A 102 1.18 14.81 -8.77
CA LEU A 102 0.26 14.94 -9.89
C LEU A 102 -1.10 14.28 -9.62
N ILE A 103 -1.15 13.15 -8.92
CA ILE A 103 -2.35 12.31 -8.71
C ILE A 103 -2.91 12.40 -7.28
N GLY A 104 -2.07 12.75 -6.31
CA GLY A 104 -2.30 12.53 -4.89
C GLY A 104 -3.34 13.41 -4.23
N ASP A 105 -3.63 13.07 -2.99
CA ASP A 105 -4.89 13.25 -2.28
C ASP A 105 -4.97 14.56 -1.46
N GLY A 106 -4.28 15.61 -1.93
CA GLY A 106 -4.37 16.95 -1.36
C GLY A 106 -3.31 17.28 -0.30
N THR A 107 -2.25 16.49 -0.20
CA THR A 107 -1.05 16.86 0.56
C THR A 107 -0.18 17.75 -0.32
N ASP A 108 -0.47 19.04 -0.25
CA ASP A 108 0.23 20.11 -0.97
C ASP A 108 1.63 20.31 -0.36
N GLU A 109 2.58 19.42 -0.68
CA GLU A 109 4.00 19.58 -0.35
C GLU A 109 4.69 20.51 -1.36
N ARG A 110 4.18 21.74 -1.50
CA ARG A 110 4.88 22.81 -2.21
C ARG A 110 6.06 23.31 -1.37
N THR A 111 7.15 22.53 -1.26
CA THR A 111 8.48 23.07 -0.93
C THR A 111 9.57 22.10 -1.37
N ARG A 112 10.06 22.23 -2.62
CA ARG A 112 11.49 22.47 -2.91
C ARG A 112 11.70 22.64 -4.41
N GLN A 113 12.41 23.71 -4.75
CA GLN A 113 12.88 24.04 -6.08
C GLN A 113 13.85 22.99 -6.63
N PRO A 114 14.04 22.95 -7.96
CA PRO A 114 14.88 21.97 -8.65
C PRO A 114 16.36 22.37 -8.57
N GLU A 115 17.21 21.48 -8.07
CA GLU A 115 18.64 21.51 -8.40
C GLU A 115 18.87 20.76 -9.71
N SER A 116 19.22 21.56 -10.74
CA SER A 116 20.07 21.28 -11.90
C SER A 116 20.01 19.89 -12.56
N ILE A 117 19.55 19.89 -13.81
CA ILE A 117 19.90 18.88 -14.81
C ILE A 117 21.40 19.01 -15.11
N SER A 118 22.17 17.97 -14.83
CA SER A 118 23.37 17.65 -15.61
C SER A 118 23.21 16.26 -16.22
N GLU A 119 23.37 16.20 -17.53
CA GLU A 119 23.33 15.01 -18.37
C GLU A 119 24.26 13.90 -17.85
N THR A 120 23.74 12.68 -17.70
CA THR A 120 24.30 11.49 -18.36
C THR A 120 23.25 10.37 -18.32
N ALA A 121 22.89 9.78 -19.46
CA ALA A 121 22.35 8.43 -19.45
C ALA A 121 23.44 7.49 -18.90
N PRO A 122 23.16 6.66 -17.88
CA PRO A 122 22.68 5.32 -18.21
C PRO A 122 21.71 4.71 -17.19
N GLU A 123 20.91 3.78 -17.73
CA GLU A 123 20.38 2.58 -17.08
C GLU A 123 19.32 2.68 -15.97
N GLU A 124 18.47 1.67 -16.05
CA GLU A 124 17.28 1.41 -15.28
C GLU A 124 17.56 1.37 -13.77
N THR A 125 16.84 2.19 -12.99
CA THR A 125 16.30 1.71 -11.72
C THR A 125 14.91 2.29 -11.51
N VAL A 126 13.91 1.46 -11.79
CA VAL A 126 12.53 1.64 -11.30
C VAL A 126 12.59 1.63 -9.77
N ASN A 127 12.63 2.82 -9.17
CA ASN A 127 12.47 2.98 -7.73
C ASN A 127 11.02 2.64 -7.38
N LYS A 128 10.84 1.48 -6.74
CA LYS A 128 9.58 1.07 -6.14
C LYS A 128 9.27 1.99 -4.96
N ASP A 129 8.19 2.73 -5.16
CA ASP A 129 7.20 3.13 -4.16
C ASP A 129 7.18 2.24 -2.90
N GLY A 130 7.00 2.91 -1.77
CA GLY A 130 6.49 2.32 -0.56
C GLY A 130 7.59 1.99 0.43
N SER A 131 7.61 2.74 1.53
CA SER A 131 8.16 2.31 2.81
C SER A 131 7.47 1.01 3.25
N GLN A 132 7.89 -0.10 2.67
CA GLN A 132 7.61 -1.43 3.12
C GLN A 132 8.88 -1.81 3.85
N THR A 133 8.86 -1.75 5.17
CA THR A 133 9.92 -2.33 6.00
C THR A 133 9.91 -3.83 5.76
N TRP A 134 10.63 -4.26 4.73
CA TRP A 134 10.95 -5.65 4.46
C TRP A 134 11.87 -6.09 5.59
N ILE A 135 11.31 -6.66 6.65
CA ILE A 135 12.01 -7.74 7.34
C ILE A 135 12.14 -8.82 6.25
N THR A 136 13.33 -8.91 5.65
CA THR A 136 13.65 -9.86 4.58
C THR A 136 13.27 -11.26 5.05
N GLU A 137 12.71 -12.09 4.17
CA GLU A 137 12.26 -13.46 4.49
C GLU A 137 13.37 -14.31 5.15
N THR A 138 14.63 -13.92 4.95
CA THR A 138 15.84 -14.48 5.58
C THR A 138 15.97 -14.13 7.07
N GLU A 139 15.61 -12.92 7.48
CA GLU A 139 15.70 -12.45 8.88
C GLU A 139 14.65 -13.14 9.75
N LEU A 140 13.46 -13.41 9.20
CA LEU A 140 12.41 -14.17 9.89
C LEU A 140 12.85 -15.62 10.15
N PHE A 141 13.54 -16.24 9.19
CA PHE A 141 14.05 -17.60 9.33
C PHE A 141 15.12 -17.67 10.44
N LEU A 142 16.00 -16.68 10.51
CA LEU A 142 17.04 -16.59 11.53
C LEU A 142 16.47 -16.33 12.94
N ILE A 143 15.44 -15.51 13.05
CA ILE A 143 14.75 -15.29 14.33
C ILE A 143 14.04 -16.57 14.80
N LEU A 144 13.39 -17.31 13.89
CA LEU A 144 12.71 -18.56 14.21
C LEU A 144 13.69 -19.68 14.61
N THR A 145 14.88 -19.76 14.00
CA THR A 145 15.90 -20.73 14.39
C THR A 145 16.52 -20.41 15.74
N LEU A 146 16.78 -19.13 16.03
CA LEU A 146 17.24 -18.67 17.34
C LEU A 146 16.18 -18.92 18.42
N PHE A 147 14.91 -18.67 18.12
CA PHE A 147 13.80 -18.94 19.04
C PHE A 147 13.61 -20.44 19.30
N SER A 148 13.82 -21.30 18.28
CA SER A 148 13.80 -22.75 18.43
C SER A 148 14.97 -23.27 19.29
N LEU A 149 16.17 -22.68 19.15
CA LEU A 149 17.33 -23.00 19.98
C LEU A 149 17.10 -22.62 21.44
N VAL A 150 16.50 -21.45 21.70
CA VAL A 150 16.13 -21.00 23.05
C VAL A 150 14.99 -21.85 23.62
N SER A 151 14.05 -22.32 22.79
CA SER A 151 12.95 -23.21 23.22
C SER A 151 13.42 -24.60 23.65
N CYS A 152 14.65 -25.01 23.30
CA CYS A 152 15.27 -26.24 23.80
C CYS A 152 15.50 -26.21 25.32
N LEU A 153 15.53 -25.03 25.95
CA LEU A 153 15.62 -24.90 27.41
C LEU A 153 14.28 -25.14 28.13
N ILE A 154 13.15 -25.02 27.43
CA ILE A 154 11.80 -25.13 28.02
C ILE A 154 10.88 -25.87 27.04
N PRO A 155 10.82 -27.21 27.07
CA PRO A 155 10.10 -28.02 26.07
C PRO A 155 8.61 -27.69 25.95
N VAL A 156 8.01 -27.09 26.96
CA VAL A 156 6.60 -26.66 26.98
C VAL A 156 6.34 -25.46 26.05
N VAL A 157 7.31 -24.55 25.88
CA VAL A 157 7.17 -23.36 25.04
C VAL A 157 7.29 -23.70 23.55
N GLY A 158 8.13 -24.68 23.21
CA GLY A 158 8.31 -25.17 21.85
C GLY A 158 7.06 -25.79 21.22
N LEU A 159 6.10 -26.27 22.04
CA LEU A 159 4.84 -26.85 21.57
C LEU A 159 3.80 -25.78 21.20
N LEU A 160 3.81 -24.61 21.85
CA LEU A 160 2.77 -23.58 21.70
C LEU A 160 3.02 -22.62 20.53
N VAL A 161 4.29 -22.36 20.21
CA VAL A 161 4.68 -21.40 19.16
C VAL A 161 4.26 -21.83 17.74
N PRO A 162 4.37 -23.10 17.34
CA PRO A 162 3.88 -23.58 16.05
C PRO A 162 2.36 -23.38 15.88
N PHE A 163 1.60 -23.54 16.98
CA PHE A 163 0.14 -23.39 16.97
C PHE A 163 -0.27 -21.93 16.73
N GLY A 164 0.45 -20.96 17.30
CA GLY A 164 0.22 -19.53 17.07
C GLY A 164 0.53 -19.09 15.63
N ILE A 165 1.61 -19.61 15.05
CA ILE A 165 2.03 -19.27 13.68
C ILE A 165 1.02 -19.79 12.63
N PHE A 166 0.43 -20.97 12.87
CA PHE A 166 -0.58 -21.55 11.98
C PHE A 166 -1.81 -20.64 11.77
N PHE A 167 -2.25 -19.91 12.80
CA PHE A 167 -3.39 -19.00 12.68
C PHE A 167 -3.06 -17.67 12.01
N TYR A 168 -1.78 -17.26 11.97
CA TYR A 168 -1.38 -15.91 11.53
C TYR A 168 -1.26 -15.77 10.00
N LYS A 169 -0.84 -16.82 9.29
CA LYS A 169 -0.87 -16.82 7.82
C LYS A 169 -1.40 -18.15 7.31
N LYS A 170 -2.55 -18.07 6.63
CA LYS A 170 -3.32 -19.17 6.03
C LYS A 170 -2.61 -19.83 4.84
N LYS A 171 -1.31 -20.14 4.96
CA LYS A 171 -0.43 -20.64 3.90
C LYS A 171 0.03 -22.05 4.26
N LEU A 172 -0.32 -23.02 3.42
CA LEU A 172 -0.11 -24.46 3.58
C LEU A 172 1.35 -24.87 3.86
N PHE A 173 2.32 -24.06 3.42
CA PHE A 173 3.75 -24.32 3.64
C PHE A 173 4.17 -24.30 5.12
N TYR A 174 3.59 -23.43 5.94
CA TYR A 174 3.93 -23.35 7.38
C TYR A 174 3.47 -24.58 8.17
N PHE A 175 2.44 -25.28 7.67
CA PHE A 175 1.98 -26.53 8.29
C PHE A 175 3.06 -27.62 8.25
N PHE A 176 3.69 -27.83 7.09
CA PHE A 176 4.76 -28.83 6.94
C PHE A 176 5.98 -28.50 7.81
N LEU A 177 6.36 -27.22 7.88
CA LEU A 177 7.47 -26.76 8.72
C LEU A 177 7.21 -27.02 10.21
N CYS A 178 5.97 -26.80 10.68
CA CYS A 178 5.57 -27.09 12.07
C CYS A 178 5.61 -28.59 12.38
N VAL A 179 5.16 -29.44 11.45
CA VAL A 179 5.18 -30.91 11.62
C VAL A 179 6.63 -31.42 11.72
N ILE A 180 7.53 -30.94 10.86
CA ILE A 180 8.95 -31.30 10.91
C ILE A 180 9.57 -30.88 12.24
N CYS A 181 9.28 -29.65 12.71
CA CYS A 181 9.79 -29.17 13.99
C CYS A 181 9.27 -30.01 15.18
N PHE A 182 7.99 -30.40 15.17
CA PHE A 182 7.42 -31.26 16.21
C PHE A 182 8.10 -32.64 16.25
N ILE A 183 8.33 -33.27 15.09
CA ILE A 183 8.99 -34.58 15.00
C ILE A 183 10.42 -34.50 15.55
N ILE A 184 11.17 -33.45 15.21
CA ILE A 184 12.53 -33.24 15.71
C ILE A 184 12.53 -33.07 17.23
N ASN A 185 11.64 -32.23 17.78
CA ASN A 185 11.54 -32.02 19.23
C ASN A 185 11.11 -33.30 19.98
N LEU A 186 10.19 -34.09 19.40
CA LEU A 186 9.76 -35.38 19.96
C LEU A 186 10.90 -36.39 19.99
N PHE A 187 11.72 -36.44 18.93
CA PHE A 187 12.90 -37.29 18.86
C PHE A 187 13.94 -36.95 19.94
N PHE A 188 14.25 -35.65 20.11
CA PHE A 188 15.16 -35.20 21.17
C PHE A 188 14.62 -35.47 22.58
N PHE A 189 13.31 -35.31 22.80
CA PHE A 189 12.67 -35.63 24.08
C PHE A 189 12.81 -37.12 24.43
N LEU A 190 12.59 -38.02 23.45
CA LEU A 190 12.73 -39.46 23.65
C LEU A 190 14.19 -39.87 23.93
N LEU A 191 15.17 -39.24 23.28
CA LEU A 191 16.59 -39.46 23.57
C LEU A 191 17.00 -39.00 24.97
N CYS A 192 16.35 -37.96 25.52
CA CYS A 192 16.65 -37.46 26.86
C CYS A 192 16.09 -38.35 27.98
N PHE A 193 15.15 -39.25 27.66
CA PHE A 193 14.44 -40.11 28.60
C PHE A 193 14.76 -41.60 28.46
N SER A 194 15.68 -41.96 27.55
CA SER A 194 16.22 -43.31 27.35
C SER A 194 17.61 -43.45 27.92
#